data_AF-A0A915PFM2-F1
#
_entry.id   AF-A0A915PFM2-F1
#
_cell.length_a   1.000
_cell.length_b   1.000
_cell.length_c   1.000
_cell.angle_alpha   90.00
_cell.angle_beta   90.00
_cell.angle_gamma   90.00
#
_symmetry.space_group_name_H-M   'P 1'
#
loop_
_entity.id
_entity.type
_entity.pdbx_description
1 polymer ?
#
loop_
_entity_poly.entity_id
_entity_poly.type
_entity_poly.pdbx_seq_one_letter_code
_entity_poly.pdbx_strand_id
1 'polypeptide(L)'
;MKDLYKTPSQQCGLPPFVSDLPTAEKKEVLAVWKDYKSGDCTDQRRETQEIIDNLSSDVRAVIFSRPPSFLKGASTDVKKLFRDIMHNKTLSYENKNQELSKLANQVLNQRQLTEFKRYLDENERRKKEFEEKLNNLSPAAKETYEKLERLKIERAKIAEEMSEDVRKELRELYRKRKNQKRTKKNS
;
A
#
# COMPACT_ATOMS: atom_id res chain seq x y z
N MET A 1 20.62 32.28 -1.86
CA MET A 1 20.22 31.18 -2.76
C MET A 1 20.32 29.85 -2.02
N LYS A 2 19.22 29.38 -1.44
CA LYS A 2 19.02 27.99 -1.02
C LYS A 2 17.58 27.65 -1.37
N ASP A 3 17.30 27.49 -2.65
CA ASP A 3 16.09 26.83 -3.09
C ASP A 3 16.22 25.36 -2.68
N LEU A 4 15.85 25.10 -1.43
CA LEU A 4 15.70 23.77 -0.88
C LEU A 4 14.63 23.08 -1.73
N TYR A 5 15.08 22.13 -2.56
CA TYR A 5 14.23 21.18 -3.26
C TYR A 5 13.26 20.54 -2.23
N LYS A 6 12.04 21.08 -2.14
CA LYS A 6 10.95 20.46 -1.38
C LYS A 6 10.70 19.10 -2.00
N THR A 7 10.85 18.06 -1.20
CA THR A 7 10.40 16.71 -1.56
C THR A 7 8.90 16.76 -1.93
N PRO A 8 8.38 15.89 -2.80
CA PRO A 8 6.95 15.91 -3.19
C PRO A 8 5.99 15.83 -1.99
N SER A 9 6.42 15.23 -0.88
CA SER A 9 5.68 15.17 0.38
C SER A 9 5.59 16.50 1.14
N GLN A 10 6.41 17.49 0.80
CA GLN A 10 6.47 18.84 1.40
C GLN A 10 5.75 19.92 0.57
N GLN A 11 5.37 19.62 -0.66
CA GLN A 11 4.53 20.52 -1.45
C GLN A 11 3.08 20.36 -0.98
N CYS A 12 2.45 21.49 -0.64
CA CYS A 12 1.04 21.50 -0.29
C CYS A 12 0.20 21.41 -1.57
N GLY A 13 -0.69 20.42 -1.64
CA GLY A 13 -1.53 20.14 -2.78
C GLY A 13 -2.27 18.81 -2.60
N LEU A 14 -3.22 18.55 -3.49
CA LEU A 14 -4.03 17.33 -3.46
C LEU A 14 -3.13 16.08 -3.41
N PRO A 15 -3.31 15.15 -2.45
CA PRO A 15 -2.45 14.00 -2.33
C PRO A 15 -2.48 13.11 -3.58
N PRO A 16 -1.34 12.52 -3.99
CA PRO A 16 -1.26 11.73 -5.23
C PRO A 16 -2.08 10.43 -5.20
N PHE A 17 -2.44 9.94 -4.01
CA PHE A 17 -3.23 8.71 -3.85
C PHE A 17 -4.75 8.93 -3.99
N VAL A 18 -5.23 10.17 -4.13
CA VAL A 18 -6.68 10.48 -4.12
C VAL A 18 -7.44 9.76 -5.24
N SER A 19 -6.80 9.52 -6.38
CA SER A 19 -7.41 8.76 -7.49
C SER A 19 -7.68 7.30 -7.15
N ASP A 20 -6.99 6.75 -6.14
CA ASP A 20 -7.05 5.36 -5.74
C ASP A 20 -8.01 5.10 -4.57
N LEU A 21 -8.61 6.16 -4.02
CA LEU A 21 -9.62 6.08 -2.97
C LEU A 21 -10.95 5.53 -3.54
N PRO A 22 -11.74 4.81 -2.72
CA PRO A 22 -13.12 4.50 -3.09
C PRO A 22 -13.94 5.78 -3.30
N THR A 23 -15.06 5.65 -4.02
CA THR A 23 -15.79 6.80 -4.56
C THR A 23 -16.27 7.78 -3.49
N ALA A 24 -16.69 7.30 -2.31
CA ALA A 24 -17.19 8.15 -1.23
C ALA A 24 -16.05 9.00 -0.64
N GLU A 25 -14.97 8.36 -0.21
CA GLU A 25 -13.84 9.01 0.44
C GLU A 25 -13.05 9.88 -0.54
N LYS A 26 -13.01 9.49 -1.82
CA LYS A 26 -12.49 10.35 -2.89
C LYS A 26 -13.25 11.68 -2.96
N LYS A 27 -14.58 11.65 -2.89
CA LYS A 27 -15.40 12.88 -2.92
C LYS A 27 -15.15 13.72 -1.67
N GLU A 28 -15.05 13.10 -0.50
CA GLU A 28 -14.75 13.79 0.76
C GLU A 28 -13.38 14.48 0.70
N VAL A 29 -12.32 13.78 0.27
CA VAL A 29 -11.00 14.39 0.13
C VAL A 29 -11.03 15.50 -0.92
N LEU A 30 -11.68 15.32 -2.07
CA LEU A 30 -11.81 16.40 -3.04
C LEU A 30 -12.53 17.64 -2.47
N ALA A 31 -13.52 17.45 -1.59
CA ALA A 31 -14.22 18.54 -0.93
C ALA A 31 -13.32 19.31 0.06
N VAL A 32 -12.46 18.61 0.81
CA VAL A 32 -11.46 19.22 1.71
C VAL A 32 -10.51 20.15 0.94
N TRP A 33 -10.13 19.76 -0.27
CA TRP A 33 -9.15 20.49 -1.09
C TRP A 33 -9.77 21.46 -2.11
N LYS A 34 -11.11 21.57 -2.20
CA LYS A 34 -11.82 22.27 -3.29
C LYS A 34 -11.43 23.74 -3.45
N ASP A 35 -11.21 24.44 -2.33
CA ASP A 35 -10.92 25.88 -2.29
C ASP A 35 -9.43 26.18 -2.04
N TYR A 36 -8.60 25.14 -1.87
CA TYR A 36 -7.17 25.30 -1.62
C TYR A 36 -6.43 25.70 -2.90
N LYS A 37 -5.73 26.83 -2.87
CA LYS A 37 -4.97 27.36 -4.02
C LYS A 37 -3.46 27.29 -3.84
N SER A 38 -2.95 27.78 -2.71
CA SER A 38 -1.52 27.76 -2.36
C SER A 38 -1.33 28.14 -0.90
N GLY A 39 -0.14 27.90 -0.35
CA GLY A 39 0.21 28.30 1.02
C GLY A 39 0.22 27.15 2.01
N ASP A 40 -0.23 27.43 3.24
CA ASP A 40 -0.33 26.43 4.31
C ASP A 40 -1.51 25.49 4.05
N CYS A 41 -1.27 24.19 4.16
CA CYS A 41 -2.26 23.14 3.97
C CYS A 41 -2.41 22.25 5.21
N THR A 42 -2.06 22.78 6.39
CA THR A 42 -2.08 22.02 7.65
C THR A 42 -3.47 21.46 7.95
N ASP A 43 -4.53 22.25 7.75
CA ASP A 43 -5.90 21.80 7.95
C ASP A 43 -6.34 20.77 6.90
N GLN A 44 -6.09 21.02 5.61
CA GLN A 44 -6.44 20.05 4.55
C GLN A 44 -5.74 18.71 4.77
N ARG A 45 -4.47 18.72 5.19
CA ARG A 45 -3.74 17.49 5.52
C ARG A 45 -4.31 16.80 6.75
N ARG A 46 -4.72 17.54 7.78
CA ARG A 46 -5.34 16.98 8.99
C ARG A 46 -6.67 16.32 8.68
N GLU A 47 -7.56 17.02 7.99
CA GLU A 47 -8.88 16.49 7.60
C GLU A 47 -8.74 15.29 6.65
N THR A 48 -7.83 15.37 5.68
CA THR A 48 -7.52 14.21 4.82
C THR A 48 -7.03 13.02 5.65
N GLN A 49 -6.17 13.25 6.64
CA GLN A 49 -5.66 12.17 7.49
C GLN A 49 -6.78 11.52 8.31
N GLU A 50 -7.77 12.29 8.79
CA GLU A 50 -8.93 11.76 9.50
C GLU A 50 -9.78 10.84 8.62
N ILE A 51 -10.03 11.22 7.36
CA ILE A 51 -10.70 10.36 6.37
C ILE A 51 -9.91 9.06 6.18
N ILE A 52 -8.59 9.17 5.99
CA ILE A 52 -7.70 8.02 5.79
C ILE A 52 -7.67 7.11 7.02
N ASP A 53 -7.70 7.65 8.23
CA ASP A 53 -7.66 6.89 9.48
C ASP A 53 -8.96 6.11 9.75
N ASN A 54 -10.07 6.56 9.18
CA ASN A 54 -11.36 5.88 9.23
C ASN A 54 -11.54 4.80 8.15
N LEU A 55 -10.64 4.73 7.15
CA LEU A 55 -10.65 3.64 6.19
C LEU A 55 -10.36 2.30 6.86
N SER A 56 -11.03 1.24 6.40
CA SER A 56 -10.72 -0.14 6.82
C SER A 56 -9.29 -0.52 6.46
N SER A 57 -8.71 -1.46 7.21
CA SER A 57 -7.36 -1.97 6.97
C SER A 57 -7.17 -2.48 5.53
N ASP A 58 -8.16 -3.19 4.98
CA ASP A 58 -8.13 -3.72 3.62
C ASP A 58 -8.04 -2.62 2.55
N VAL A 59 -8.88 -1.59 2.67
CA VAL A 59 -8.87 -0.46 1.73
C VAL A 59 -7.55 0.29 1.81
N ARG A 60 -7.04 0.52 3.04
CA ARG A 60 -5.71 1.11 3.25
C ARG A 60 -4.60 0.27 2.64
N ALA A 61 -4.66 -1.05 2.79
CA ALA A 61 -3.68 -1.95 2.21
C ALA A 61 -3.64 -1.82 0.69
N VAL A 62 -4.79 -1.68 0.03
CA VAL A 62 -4.87 -1.43 -1.42
C VAL A 62 -4.24 -0.09 -1.79
N ILE A 63 -4.66 1.01 -1.17
CA ILE A 63 -4.23 2.38 -1.51
C ILE A 63 -2.74 2.59 -1.27
N PHE A 64 -2.22 2.16 -0.13
CA PHE A 64 -0.83 2.42 0.28
C PHE A 64 0.15 1.34 -0.19
N SER A 65 -0.33 0.31 -0.87
CA SER A 65 0.56 -0.58 -1.60
C SER A 65 1.05 0.03 -2.90
N ARG A 66 2.10 -0.57 -3.45
CA ARG A 66 2.48 -0.37 -4.84
C ARG A 66 1.82 -1.47 -5.68
N PRO A 67 0.64 -1.25 -6.26
CA PRO A 67 0.03 -2.26 -7.10
C PRO A 67 0.92 -2.54 -8.32
N PRO A 68 0.93 -3.77 -8.84
CA PRO A 68 1.60 -4.09 -10.10
C PRO A 68 1.18 -3.15 -11.25
N SER A 69 2.09 -2.91 -12.19
CA SER A 69 1.87 -1.96 -13.29
C SER A 69 0.64 -2.27 -14.13
N PHE A 70 0.30 -3.55 -14.28
CA PHE A 70 -0.89 -3.99 -15.04
C PHE A 70 -2.21 -3.55 -14.39
N LEU A 71 -2.21 -3.17 -13.12
CA LEU A 71 -3.38 -2.61 -12.41
C LEU A 71 -3.43 -1.09 -12.41
N LYS A 72 -2.52 -0.42 -13.14
CA LYS A 72 -2.54 1.04 -13.24
C LYS A 72 -3.88 1.50 -13.83
N GLY A 73 -4.56 2.39 -13.11
CA GLY A 73 -5.88 2.91 -13.50
C GLY A 73 -7.06 1.96 -13.27
N ALA A 74 -6.84 0.76 -12.72
CA ALA A 74 -7.94 -0.11 -12.29
C ALA A 74 -8.66 0.49 -11.07
N SER A 75 -9.94 0.14 -10.88
CA SER A 75 -10.70 0.54 -9.69
C SER A 75 -10.12 -0.10 -8.42
N THR A 76 -10.44 0.49 -7.27
CA THR A 76 -10.03 -0.04 -5.95
C THR A 76 -10.53 -1.47 -5.74
N ASP A 77 -11.75 -1.79 -6.19
CA ASP A 77 -12.33 -3.14 -6.10
C ASP A 77 -11.55 -4.16 -6.95
N VAL A 78 -11.22 -3.81 -8.20
CA VAL A 78 -10.39 -4.68 -9.05
C VAL A 78 -9.03 -4.90 -8.41
N LYS A 79 -8.37 -3.83 -7.93
CA LYS A 79 -7.09 -3.96 -7.22
C LYS A 79 -7.19 -4.84 -5.97
N LYS A 80 -8.30 -4.79 -5.25
CA LYS A 80 -8.56 -5.65 -4.09
C LYS A 80 -8.64 -7.13 -4.50
N LEU A 81 -9.40 -7.47 -5.55
CA LEU A 81 -9.51 -8.86 -6.03
C LEU A 81 -8.13 -9.47 -6.33
N PHE A 82 -7.26 -8.73 -7.03
CA PHE A 82 -5.90 -9.20 -7.31
C PHE A 82 -5.04 -9.31 -6.05
N ARG A 83 -5.11 -8.33 -5.15
CA ARG A 83 -4.40 -8.37 -3.86
C ARG A 83 -4.75 -9.62 -3.08
N ASP A 84 -6.04 -9.92 -2.97
CA ASP A 84 -6.55 -11.00 -2.13
C ASP A 84 -5.95 -12.35 -2.59
N ILE A 85 -5.82 -12.56 -3.91
CA ILE A 85 -5.16 -13.76 -4.46
C ILE A 85 -3.64 -13.71 -4.24
N MET A 86 -2.97 -12.58 -4.54
CA MET A 86 -1.51 -12.46 -4.41
C MET A 86 -1.03 -12.70 -2.97
N HIS A 87 -1.78 -12.17 -2.00
CA HIS A 87 -1.46 -12.24 -0.58
C HIS A 87 -2.06 -13.46 0.12
N ASN A 88 -2.86 -14.28 -0.57
CA ASN A 88 -3.41 -15.50 -0.01
C ASN A 88 -2.26 -16.44 0.44
N LYS A 89 -2.20 -16.80 1.72
CA LYS A 89 -1.11 -17.64 2.26
C LYS A 89 -1.36 -19.14 2.08
N THR A 90 -2.59 -19.56 1.78
CA THR A 90 -2.98 -20.98 1.65
C THR A 90 -2.76 -21.52 0.24
N LEU A 91 -2.65 -20.64 -0.76
CA LEU A 91 -2.41 -21.03 -2.15
C LEU A 91 -0.92 -21.22 -2.44
N SER A 92 -0.60 -22.32 -3.14
CA SER A 92 0.71 -22.52 -3.77
C SER A 92 0.98 -21.46 -4.83
N TYR A 93 2.25 -21.30 -5.20
CA TYR A 93 2.64 -20.36 -6.26
C TYR A 93 1.93 -20.64 -7.59
N GLU A 94 1.82 -21.91 -7.99
CA GLU A 94 1.15 -22.31 -9.22
C GLU A 94 -0.36 -22.01 -9.16
N ASN A 95 -1.03 -22.38 -8.06
CA ASN A 95 -2.45 -22.12 -7.89
C ASN A 95 -2.75 -20.61 -7.88
N LYS A 96 -1.88 -19.79 -7.28
CA LYS A 96 -1.99 -18.32 -7.37
C LYS A 96 -1.92 -17.85 -8.80
N ASN A 97 -0.96 -18.32 -9.59
CA ASN A 97 -0.82 -17.90 -10.98
C ASN A 97 -2.03 -18.30 -11.83
N GLN A 98 -2.62 -19.48 -11.57
CA GLN A 98 -3.85 -19.92 -12.23
C GLN A 98 -5.04 -19.02 -11.87
N GLU A 99 -5.29 -18.77 -10.58
CA GLU A 99 -6.37 -17.89 -10.13
C GLU A 99 -6.20 -16.44 -10.60
N LEU A 100 -4.97 -15.92 -10.58
CA LEU A 100 -4.66 -14.59 -11.12
C LEU A 100 -4.93 -14.53 -12.63
N SER A 101 -4.58 -15.57 -13.38
CA SER A 101 -4.82 -15.63 -14.82
C SER A 101 -6.31 -15.71 -15.14
N LYS A 102 -7.07 -16.49 -14.38
CA LYS A 102 -8.53 -16.56 -14.51
C LYS A 102 -9.16 -15.20 -14.25
N LEU A 103 -8.82 -14.56 -13.13
CA LEU A 103 -9.30 -13.22 -12.78
C LEU A 103 -8.92 -12.19 -13.85
N ALA A 104 -7.67 -12.22 -14.32
CA ALA A 104 -7.18 -11.31 -15.36
C ALA A 104 -8.04 -11.32 -16.61
N ASN A 105 -8.38 -12.50 -17.14
CA ASN A 105 -9.22 -12.62 -18.32
C ASN A 105 -10.67 -12.14 -18.10
N GLN A 106 -11.13 -12.04 -16.85
CA GLN A 106 -12.48 -11.59 -16.53
C GLN A 106 -12.59 -10.07 -16.39
N VAL A 107 -11.58 -9.42 -15.78
CA VAL A 107 -11.71 -8.02 -15.32
C VAL A 107 -10.74 -7.04 -15.94
N LEU A 108 -9.71 -7.51 -16.65
CA LEU A 108 -8.71 -6.64 -17.28
C LEU A 108 -9.05 -6.35 -18.74
N ASN A 109 -8.74 -5.14 -19.18
CA ASN A 109 -8.80 -4.78 -20.60
C ASN A 109 -7.56 -5.27 -21.36
N GLN A 110 -7.59 -5.18 -22.70
CA GLN A 110 -6.52 -5.68 -23.56
C GLN A 110 -5.12 -5.15 -23.20
N ARG A 111 -5.00 -3.84 -22.90
CA ARG A 111 -3.71 -3.24 -22.52
C ARG A 111 -3.21 -3.83 -21.19
N GLN A 112 -4.10 -3.95 -20.21
CA GLN A 112 -3.77 -4.51 -18.90
C GLN A 112 -3.43 -6.00 -18.99
N LEU A 113 -4.09 -6.76 -19.86
CA LEU A 113 -3.77 -8.17 -20.12
C LEU A 113 -2.36 -8.37 -20.68
N THR A 114 -1.93 -7.52 -21.61
CA THR A 114 -0.55 -7.55 -22.13
C THR A 114 0.47 -7.30 -21.02
N GLU A 115 0.21 -6.29 -20.19
CA GLU A 115 1.04 -5.96 -19.03
C GLU A 115 1.06 -7.08 -17.98
N PHE A 116 -0.08 -7.76 -17.79
CA PHE A 116 -0.21 -8.88 -16.87
C PHE A 116 0.61 -10.10 -17.31
N LYS A 117 0.62 -10.42 -18.61
CA LYS A 117 1.45 -11.51 -19.15
C LYS A 117 2.93 -11.25 -18.88
N ARG A 118 3.40 -10.02 -19.17
CA ARG A 118 4.78 -9.61 -18.83
C ARG A 118 5.07 -9.74 -17.34
N TYR A 119 4.12 -9.35 -16.48
CA TYR A 119 4.27 -9.50 -15.03
C TYR A 119 4.47 -10.96 -14.60
N LEU A 120 3.74 -11.91 -15.20
CA LEU A 120 3.92 -13.34 -14.91
C LEU A 120 5.31 -13.83 -15.34
N ASP A 121 5.75 -13.48 -16.54
CA ASP A 121 7.06 -13.86 -17.07
C ASP A 121 8.20 -13.31 -16.19
N GLU A 122 8.11 -12.03 -15.80
CA GLU A 122 9.07 -11.40 -14.91
C GLU A 122 9.08 -11.99 -13.50
N ASN A 123 7.91 -12.39 -12.98
CA ASN A 123 7.82 -13.07 -11.69
C ASN A 123 8.49 -14.44 -11.72
N GLU A 124 8.23 -15.23 -12.77
CA GLU A 124 8.81 -16.56 -12.91
C GLU A 124 10.33 -16.48 -13.06
N ARG A 125 10.83 -15.53 -13.87
CA ARG A 125 12.27 -15.28 -14.00
C ARG A 125 12.89 -14.92 -12.64
N ARG A 126 12.30 -13.95 -11.91
CA ARG A 126 12.81 -13.52 -10.59
C ARG A 126 12.80 -14.65 -9.57
N LYS A 127 11.80 -15.53 -9.63
CA LYS A 127 11.71 -16.71 -8.75
C LYS A 127 12.90 -17.65 -9.00
N LYS A 128 13.14 -18.04 -10.26
CA LYS A 128 14.27 -18.91 -10.63
C LYS A 128 15.62 -18.30 -10.22
N GLU A 129 15.82 -17.02 -10.51
CA GLU A 129 17.06 -16.30 -10.13
C GLU A 129 17.25 -16.26 -8.61
N PHE A 130 16.17 -16.14 -7.84
CA PHE A 130 16.24 -16.15 -6.39
C PHE A 130 16.54 -17.55 -5.84
N GLU A 131 15.92 -18.59 -6.38
CA GLU A 131 16.21 -19.99 -6.02
C GLU A 131 17.66 -20.35 -6.30
N GLU A 132 18.22 -19.93 -7.43
CA GLU A 132 19.64 -20.11 -7.73
C GLU A 132 20.55 -19.40 -6.71
N LYS A 133 20.24 -18.14 -6.38
CA LYS A 133 20.96 -17.39 -5.35
C LYS A 133 20.90 -18.08 -3.99
N LEU A 134 19.73 -18.60 -3.61
CA LEU A 134 19.56 -19.36 -2.37
C LEU A 134 20.40 -20.64 -2.39
N ASN A 135 20.41 -21.38 -3.49
CA ASN A 135 21.19 -22.61 -3.61
C ASN A 135 22.70 -22.37 -3.47
N ASN A 136 23.18 -21.22 -3.96
CA ASN A 136 24.59 -20.81 -3.92
C ASN A 136 25.01 -20.19 -2.58
N LEU A 137 24.12 -20.04 -1.59
CA LEU A 137 24.48 -19.56 -0.25
C LEU A 137 25.34 -20.57 0.52
N SER A 138 26.22 -20.05 1.38
CA SER A 138 26.93 -20.86 2.37
C SER A 138 25.96 -21.46 3.40
N PRO A 139 26.31 -22.57 4.07
CA PRO A 139 25.43 -23.19 5.08
C PRO A 139 24.99 -22.21 6.18
N ALA A 140 25.91 -21.39 6.70
CA ALA A 140 25.59 -20.39 7.74
C ALA A 140 24.65 -19.28 7.22
N ALA A 141 24.81 -18.87 5.96
CA ALA A 141 23.90 -17.90 5.34
C ALA A 141 22.50 -18.48 5.12
N LYS A 142 22.40 -19.75 4.68
CA LYS A 142 21.11 -20.48 4.56
C LYS A 142 20.39 -20.57 5.90
N GLU A 143 21.09 -20.99 6.95
CA GLU A 143 20.52 -21.09 8.29
C GLU A 143 19.99 -19.73 8.79
N THR A 144 20.76 -18.65 8.53
CA THR A 144 20.35 -17.28 8.90
C THR A 144 19.12 -16.85 8.08
N TYR A 145 19.10 -17.12 6.78
CA TYR A 145 17.96 -16.82 5.91
C TYR A 145 16.68 -17.51 6.41
N GLU A 146 16.76 -18.79 6.77
CA GLU A 146 15.61 -19.52 7.32
C GLU A 146 15.10 -18.92 8.63
N LYS A 147 16.00 -18.48 9.53
CA LYS A 147 15.62 -17.77 10.76
C LYS A 147 14.86 -16.47 10.43
N LEU A 148 15.34 -15.71 9.44
CA LEU A 148 14.68 -14.47 9.00
C LEU A 148 13.30 -14.73 8.38
N GLU A 149 13.15 -15.76 7.55
CA GLU A 149 11.84 -16.13 6.99
C GLU A 149 10.86 -16.59 8.08
N ARG A 150 11.32 -17.36 9.09
CA ARG A 150 10.47 -17.72 10.24
C ARG A 150 9.97 -16.48 10.99
N LEU A 151 10.85 -15.52 11.29
CA LEU A 151 10.46 -14.27 11.95
C LEU A 151 9.46 -13.46 11.12
N LYS A 152 9.62 -13.43 9.80
CA LYS A 152 8.70 -12.77 8.88
C LYS A 152 7.31 -13.43 8.88
N ILE A 153 7.25 -14.76 8.91
CA ILE A 153 6.00 -15.52 9.03
C ILE A 153 5.33 -15.24 10.37
N GLU A 154 6.06 -15.28 11.47
CA GLU A 154 5.55 -15.00 12.81
C GLU A 154 4.98 -13.58 12.92
N ARG A 155 5.74 -12.59 12.42
CA ARG A 155 5.26 -11.20 12.33
C ARG A 155 3.97 -11.08 11.53
N ALA A 156 3.86 -11.82 10.41
CA ALA A 156 2.67 -11.81 9.58
C ALA A 156 1.47 -12.50 10.23
N LYS A 157 1.69 -13.51 11.08
CA LYS A 157 0.65 -14.19 11.87
C LYS A 157 0.10 -13.28 12.95
N ILE A 158 0.99 -12.66 13.75
CA ILE A 158 0.60 -11.64 14.74
C ILE A 158 -0.24 -10.56 14.06
N ALA A 159 0.23 -10.06 12.92
CA ALA A 159 -0.46 -9.01 12.20
C ALA A 159 -1.86 -9.39 11.70
N GLU A 160 -2.10 -10.66 11.40
CA GLU A 160 -3.38 -11.22 10.94
C GLU A 160 -4.36 -11.42 12.11
N GLU A 161 -3.88 -11.89 13.25
CA GLU A 161 -4.68 -12.13 14.46
C GLU A 161 -5.13 -10.85 15.18
N MET A 162 -4.48 -9.71 14.93
CA MET A 162 -4.90 -8.42 15.50
C MET A 162 -6.32 -8.05 15.08
N SER A 163 -7.12 -7.51 16.01
CA SER A 163 -8.39 -6.87 15.68
C SER A 163 -8.18 -5.51 15.01
N GLU A 164 -9.20 -5.00 14.32
CA GLU A 164 -9.14 -3.67 13.70
C GLU A 164 -8.90 -2.55 14.73
N ASP A 165 -9.47 -2.67 15.92
CA ASP A 165 -9.29 -1.71 17.02
C ASP A 165 -7.84 -1.68 17.50
N VAL A 166 -7.21 -2.86 17.71
CA VAL A 166 -5.79 -2.95 18.08
C VAL A 166 -4.91 -2.38 16.97
N ARG A 167 -5.21 -2.70 15.70
CA ARG A 167 -4.49 -2.11 14.56
C ARG A 167 -4.63 -0.59 14.55
N LYS A 168 -5.78 -0.04 14.93
CA LYS A 168 -6.02 1.41 15.01
C LYS A 168 -5.22 2.04 16.14
N GLU A 169 -5.29 1.50 17.35
CA GLU A 169 -4.55 1.99 18.51
C GLU A 169 -3.04 2.00 18.26
N LEU A 170 -2.47 0.93 17.69
CA LEU A 170 -1.06 0.87 17.35
C LEU A 170 -0.65 1.91 16.29
N ARG A 171 -1.54 2.25 15.35
CA ARG A 171 -1.28 3.34 14.39
C ARG A 171 -1.21 4.69 15.10
N GLU A 172 -2.12 4.92 16.05
CA GLU A 172 -2.16 6.16 16.84
C GLU A 172 -0.90 6.32 17.71
N LEU A 173 -0.34 5.22 18.23
CA LEU A 173 0.89 5.24 19.02
C LEU A 173 2.07 5.88 18.27
N TYR A 174 2.25 5.52 16.99
CA TYR A 174 3.36 6.03 16.16
C TYR A 174 3.02 7.33 15.43
N ARG A 175 1.83 7.90 15.67
CA ARG A 175 1.47 9.22 15.14
C ARG A 175 2.36 10.27 15.80
N LYS A 176 3.19 10.95 15.01
CA LYS A 176 3.99 12.08 15.50
C LYS A 176 3.05 13.14 16.08
N ARG A 177 2.95 13.23 17.41
CA ARG A 177 2.28 14.34 18.11
C ARG A 177 3.06 15.62 17.82
N LYS A 178 2.59 16.46 16.89
CA LYS A 178 3.05 17.85 16.85
C LYS A 178 2.39 18.58 18.02
N ASN A 179 3.23 19.14 18.89
CA ASN A 179 2.88 19.90 20.09
C ASN A 179 1.59 20.73 19.92
N GLN A 180 0.59 20.45 20.75
CA GLN A 180 -0.45 21.41 21.12
C GLN A 180 0.21 22.58 21.90
N LYS A 181 0.96 23.43 21.20
CA LYS A 181 1.39 24.73 21.73
C LYS A 181 0.93 25.80 20.76
N ARG A 182 -0.36 26.14 20.81
CA ARG A 182 -0.89 27.42 20.29
C ARG A 182 -2.37 27.71 20.64
N THR A 183 -2.80 27.50 21.88
CA THR A 183 -4.04 28.11 22.40
C THR A 183 -3.97 28.37 23.90
N LYS A 184 -3.00 29.18 24.32
CA LYS A 184 -3.12 30.06 25.50
C LYS A 184 -2.30 31.32 25.24
N LYS A 185 -2.78 32.16 24.33
CA LYS A 185 -2.40 33.56 24.27
C LYS A 185 -3.64 34.32 23.82
N ASN A 186 -4.39 34.76 24.82
CA ASN A 186 -5.35 35.87 24.85
C ASN A 186 -6.18 35.72 26.13
N SER A 187 -5.53 36.02 27.27
CA SER A 187 -6.14 36.74 28.38
C SER A 187 -5.31 38.00 28.58
#